data_AF-A0A6J4XI18-F1
#
_entry.id   AF-A0A6J4XI18-F1
#
_cell.length_a   1.000
_cell.length_b   1.000
_cell.length_c   1.000
_cell.angle_alpha   90.00
_cell.angle_beta   90.00
_cell.angle_gamma   90.00
#
_symmetry.space_group_name_H-M   'P 1'
#
loop_
_entity.id
_entity.type
_entity.pdbx_description
1 polymer ?
#
loop_
_entity_poly.entity_id
_entity_poly.type
_entity_poly.pdbx_seq_one_letter_code
_entity_poly.pdbx_strand_id
1 'polypeptide(L)'
;MALKVLTVDDSKTIRMIVKKAFKQYDCELFEAENGVEGLAAAAKEKPGLIVLDITMPVMNGIEMLEKLKGAPELKDIPVIMLTAESGKDNVMQIVKMGVKDYMVKPFKGEELIGRVEKIMKLAPKSADDDTAGNGNKYFSQIEDVTVLALPLRVTRPVSVDVEGILQSKLKDMAESQKNKMILDLCKVAETNVSLIKLIISTLQRCQSANVAVKLVASPKQSEELKSFQETGGIPVVHTIEDAQAALC
;
A
#
# COMPACT_ATOMS: atom_id res chain seq x y z
N MET A 1 -17.73 6.00 -2.98
CA MET A 1 -16.99 7.21 -2.58
C MET A 1 -15.83 6.77 -1.72
N ALA A 2 -14.62 7.23 -2.02
CA ALA A 2 -13.43 6.93 -1.21
C ALA A 2 -13.63 7.46 0.22
N LEU A 3 -13.14 6.72 1.22
CA LEU A 3 -13.24 7.12 2.62
C LEU A 3 -12.40 8.38 2.85
N LYS A 4 -12.97 9.43 3.44
CA LYS A 4 -12.19 10.60 3.85
C LYS A 4 -11.67 10.44 5.27
N VAL A 5 -10.37 10.61 5.47
CA VAL A 5 -9.71 10.51 6.78
C VAL A 5 -9.01 11.84 7.08
N LEU A 6 -9.19 12.37 8.27
CA LEU A 6 -8.50 13.57 8.73
C LEU A 6 -7.51 13.20 9.85
N THR A 7 -6.25 13.55 9.68
CA THR A 7 -5.25 13.46 10.75
C THR A 7 -4.93 14.87 11.26
N VAL A 8 -4.96 15.05 12.58
CA VAL A 8 -4.69 16.34 13.25
C VAL A 8 -3.62 16.11 14.31
N ASP A 9 -2.43 16.65 14.07
CA ASP A 9 -1.27 16.49 14.94
C ASP A 9 -0.27 17.60 14.59
N ASP A 10 0.36 18.24 15.58
CA ASP A 10 1.35 19.29 15.34
C ASP A 10 2.67 18.71 14.80
N SER A 11 2.96 17.44 15.09
CA SER A 11 4.11 16.72 14.58
C SER A 11 3.90 16.23 13.15
N LYS A 12 4.61 16.87 12.22
CA LYS A 12 4.70 16.42 10.81
C LYS A 12 5.10 14.94 10.68
N THR A 13 5.95 14.45 11.59
CA THR A 13 6.37 13.04 11.60
C THR A 13 5.20 12.10 11.86
N ILE A 14 4.34 12.42 12.84
CA ILE A 14 3.16 11.62 13.14
C ILE A 14 2.18 11.66 11.97
N ARG A 15 1.89 12.85 11.41
CA ARG A 15 1.02 12.97 10.23
C ARG A 15 1.54 12.13 9.04
N MET A 16 2.87 12.08 8.84
CA MET A 16 3.48 11.23 7.81
C MET A 16 3.29 9.73 8.08
N ILE A 17 3.39 9.29 9.34
CA ILE A 17 3.14 7.89 9.73
C ILE A 17 1.70 7.52 9.43
N VAL A 18 0.73 8.35 9.84
CA VAL A 18 -0.70 8.14 9.57
C VAL A 18 -0.94 8.07 8.06
N LYS A 19 -0.43 9.05 7.30
CA LYS A 19 -0.54 9.08 5.84
C LYS A 19 0.00 7.84 5.16
N LYS A 20 1.17 7.35 5.59
CA LYS A 20 1.77 6.12 5.05
C LYS A 20 0.91 4.90 5.38
N ALA A 21 0.36 4.82 6.58
CA ALA A 21 -0.49 3.70 7.00
C ALA A 21 -1.75 3.57 6.13
N PHE A 22 -2.37 4.71 5.80
CA PHE A 22 -3.59 4.76 4.99
C PHE A 22 -3.34 4.65 3.48
N LYS A 23 -2.08 4.75 3.01
CA LYS A 23 -1.75 4.80 1.58
C LYS A 23 -2.27 3.60 0.77
N GLN A 24 -2.31 2.41 1.38
CA GLN A 24 -2.74 1.15 0.75
C GLN A 24 -4.27 0.97 0.67
N TYR A 25 -5.05 1.96 1.14
CA TYR A 25 -6.51 1.90 1.20
C TYR A 25 -7.14 2.95 0.26
N ASP A 26 -8.36 2.68 -0.20
CA ASP A 26 -9.14 3.61 -1.01
C ASP A 26 -9.70 4.75 -0.15
N CYS A 27 -8.80 5.64 0.24
CA CYS A 27 -9.12 6.78 1.10
C CYS A 27 -8.39 8.05 0.67
N GLU A 28 -9.04 9.18 0.92
CA GLU A 28 -8.50 10.51 0.78
C GLU A 28 -8.09 11.03 2.16
N LEU A 29 -6.83 11.40 2.31
CA LEU A 29 -6.28 11.85 3.60
C LEU A 29 -6.09 13.37 3.62
N PHE A 30 -6.65 14.01 4.64
CA PHE A 30 -6.48 15.42 4.96
C PHE A 30 -5.63 15.58 6.21
N GLU A 31 -4.87 16.66 6.28
CA GLU A 31 -3.94 16.95 7.37
C GLU A 31 -4.25 18.33 7.96
N ALA A 32 -4.13 18.47 9.28
CA ALA A 32 -4.18 19.74 10.00
C ALA A 32 -3.14 19.75 11.13
N GLU A 33 -2.63 20.92 11.49
CA GLU A 33 -1.52 21.04 12.45
C GLU A 33 -1.96 21.42 13.87
N ASN A 34 -3.24 21.75 14.06
CA ASN A 34 -3.82 22.10 15.35
C ASN A 34 -5.35 21.92 15.35
N GLY A 35 -5.98 22.04 16.52
CA GLY A 35 -7.42 21.84 16.67
C GLY A 35 -8.31 22.83 15.90
N VAL A 36 -7.85 24.07 15.66
CA VAL A 36 -8.61 25.08 14.89
C VAL A 36 -8.69 24.67 13.42
N GLU A 37 -7.53 24.38 12.83
CA GLU A 37 -7.45 23.86 11.45
C GLU A 37 -8.19 22.54 11.30
N GLY A 38 -8.05 21.65 12.29
CA GLY A 38 -8.74 20.37 12.33
C GLY A 38 -10.26 20.52 12.31
N LEU A 39 -10.83 21.44 13.10
CA LEU A 39 -12.27 21.72 13.08
C LEU A 39 -12.74 22.31 11.75
N ALA A 40 -11.98 23.26 11.19
CA ALA A 40 -12.31 23.85 9.90
C ALA A 40 -12.28 22.79 8.77
N ALA A 41 -11.26 21.93 8.77
CA ALA A 41 -11.15 20.81 7.84
C ALA A 41 -12.28 19.79 8.04
N ALA A 42 -12.64 19.45 9.28
CA ALA A 42 -13.74 18.54 9.58
C ALA A 42 -15.09 19.07 9.08
N ALA A 43 -15.37 20.36 9.27
CA ALA A 43 -16.59 21.00 8.80
C ALA A 43 -16.67 21.04 7.26
N LYS A 44 -15.54 21.30 6.59
CA LYS A 44 -15.45 21.39 5.13
C LYS A 44 -15.51 20.03 4.45
N GLU A 45 -14.66 19.10 4.89
CA GLU A 45 -14.44 17.83 4.20
C GLU A 45 -15.36 16.70 4.67
N LYS A 46 -15.93 16.83 5.87
CA LYS A 46 -16.80 15.85 6.52
C LYS A 46 -16.18 14.44 6.51
N PRO A 47 -15.02 14.26 7.16
CA PRO A 47 -14.30 13.01 7.14
C PRO A 47 -15.12 11.88 7.80
N GLY A 48 -14.95 10.67 7.30
CA GLY A 48 -15.52 9.47 7.91
C GLY A 48 -14.73 8.97 9.12
N LEU A 49 -13.52 9.49 9.35
CA LEU A 49 -12.66 9.16 10.49
C LEU A 49 -11.75 10.35 10.83
N ILE A 50 -11.55 10.59 12.13
CA ILE A 50 -10.54 11.54 12.61
C ILE A 50 -9.51 10.81 13.49
N VAL A 51 -8.24 11.01 13.19
CA VAL A 51 -7.10 10.63 14.04
C VAL A 51 -6.57 11.92 14.67
N LEU A 52 -6.72 12.06 15.99
CA LEU A 52 -6.56 13.32 16.69
C LEU A 52 -5.53 13.22 17.81
N ASP A 53 -4.49 14.04 17.75
CA ASP A 53 -3.58 14.22 18.87
C ASP A 53 -4.20 15.00 20.02
N ILE A 54 -3.82 14.67 21.26
CA ILE A 54 -4.25 15.41 22.45
C ILE A 54 -3.49 16.71 22.60
N THR A 55 -2.17 16.70 22.47
CA THR A 55 -1.30 17.79 22.95
C THR A 55 -0.82 18.62 21.78
N MET A 56 -1.63 19.60 21.38
CA MET A 56 -1.32 20.51 20.27
C MET A 56 -1.34 21.97 20.72
N PRO A 57 -0.56 22.85 20.07
CA PRO A 57 -0.65 24.30 20.29
C PRO A 57 -1.97 24.87 19.75
N VAL A 58 -2.29 26.10 20.14
CA VAL A 58 -3.48 26.88 19.73
C VAL A 58 -4.81 26.32 20.26
N MET A 59 -5.12 25.07 19.94
CA MET A 59 -6.26 24.33 20.45
C MET A 59 -5.88 22.86 20.56
N ASN A 60 -6.05 22.30 21.75
CA ASN A 60 -5.68 20.92 22.02
C ASN A 60 -6.77 19.94 21.51
N GLY A 61 -6.45 18.65 21.49
CA GLY A 61 -7.35 17.62 20.98
C GLY A 61 -8.62 17.42 21.81
N ILE A 62 -8.57 17.66 23.12
CA ILE A 62 -9.75 17.55 23.99
C ILE A 62 -10.74 18.66 23.65
N GLU A 63 -10.27 19.91 23.54
CA GLU A 63 -11.08 21.06 23.15
C GLU A 63 -11.69 20.87 21.74
N MET A 64 -10.90 20.36 20.79
CA MET A 64 -11.40 20.02 19.46
C MET A 64 -12.48 18.93 19.53
N LEU A 65 -12.27 17.88 20.32
CA LEU A 65 -13.24 16.79 20.48
C LEU A 65 -14.56 17.28 21.07
N GLU A 66 -14.54 18.14 22.09
CA GLU A 66 -15.75 18.75 22.65
C GLU A 66 -16.55 19.52 21.59
N LYS A 67 -15.87 20.32 20.77
CA LYS A 67 -16.50 21.08 19.68
C LYS A 67 -17.07 20.17 18.59
N LEU A 68 -16.35 19.09 18.24
CA LEU A 68 -16.86 18.08 17.31
C LEU A 68 -18.14 17.43 17.84
N LYS A 69 -18.16 17.02 19.12
CA LYS A 69 -19.33 16.38 19.74
C LYS A 69 -20.51 17.33 19.97
N GLY A 70 -20.24 18.63 20.11
CA GLY A 70 -21.25 19.68 20.21
C GLY A 70 -21.92 20.04 18.87
N ALA A 71 -21.27 19.77 17.74
CA ALA A 71 -21.79 20.11 16.41
C ALA A 71 -22.66 18.96 15.83
N PRO A 72 -23.95 19.17 15.54
CA PRO A 72 -24.86 18.11 15.07
C PRO A 72 -24.36 17.36 13.83
N GLU A 73 -23.72 18.05 12.89
CA GLU A 73 -23.18 17.42 11.67
C GLU A 73 -21.83 16.71 11.85
N LEU A 74 -21.12 16.88 12.98
CA LEU A 74 -19.79 16.30 13.21
C LEU A 74 -19.75 15.30 14.38
N LYS A 75 -20.75 15.33 15.28
CA LYS A 75 -20.78 14.55 16.52
C LYS A 75 -20.63 13.04 16.34
N ASP A 76 -21.11 12.52 15.20
CA ASP A 76 -21.15 11.09 14.91
C ASP A 76 -19.86 10.59 14.23
N ILE A 77 -18.96 11.51 13.83
CA ILE A 77 -17.68 11.14 13.24
C ILE A 77 -16.86 10.36 14.29
N PRO A 78 -16.38 9.14 13.95
CA PRO A 78 -15.55 8.36 14.84
C PRO A 78 -14.18 9.02 14.99
N VAL A 79 -13.72 9.14 16.24
CA VAL A 79 -12.43 9.74 16.59
C VAL A 79 -11.56 8.69 17.29
N ILE A 80 -10.32 8.57 16.84
CA ILE A 80 -9.25 7.83 17.52
C ILE A 80 -8.27 8.86 18.08
N MET A 81 -8.08 8.85 19.40
CA MET A 81 -7.17 9.79 20.06
C MET A 81 -5.74 9.23 20.09
N LEU A 82 -4.75 10.08 19.81
CA LEU A 82 -3.33 9.79 20.01
C LEU A 82 -2.87 10.50 21.29
N THR A 83 -2.24 9.76 22.21
CA THR A 83 -1.77 10.28 23.50
C THR A 83 -0.29 10.00 23.69
N ALA A 84 0.46 10.94 24.25
CA ALA A 84 1.82 10.69 24.73
C ALA A 84 1.84 10.01 26.11
N GLU A 85 0.75 10.11 26.86
CA GLU A 85 0.64 9.61 28.24
C GLU A 85 -0.22 8.36 28.33
N SER A 86 0.25 7.40 29.13
CA SER A 86 -0.46 6.15 29.47
C SER A 86 -1.22 6.23 30.81
N GLY A 87 -1.28 7.41 31.42
CA GLY A 87 -1.94 7.63 32.71
C GLY A 87 -3.45 7.34 32.67
N LYS A 88 -3.94 6.57 33.65
CA LYS A 88 -5.34 6.08 33.70
C LYS A 88 -6.38 7.21 33.75
N ASP A 89 -6.06 8.34 34.36
CA ASP A 89 -7.02 9.43 34.57
C ASP A 89 -7.35 10.18 33.27
N ASN A 90 -6.33 10.49 32.45
CA ASN A 90 -6.53 11.10 31.13
C ASN A 90 -7.29 10.16 30.18
N VAL A 91 -7.02 8.85 30.24
CA VAL A 91 -7.74 7.85 29.45
C VAL A 91 -9.23 7.80 29.83
N MET A 92 -9.56 7.81 31.13
CA MET A 92 -10.96 7.77 31.57
C MET A 92 -11.75 9.01 31.12
N GLN A 93 -11.12 10.19 31.12
CA GLN A 93 -11.77 11.41 30.63
C GLN A 93 -12.10 11.29 29.14
N ILE A 94 -11.14 10.87 28.33
CA ILE A 94 -11.30 10.71 26.88
C ILE A 94 -12.38 9.69 26.53
N VAL A 95 -12.42 8.55 27.23
CA VAL A 95 -13.43 7.51 27.01
C VAL A 95 -14.84 8.05 27.29
N LYS A 96 -15.01 8.86 28.34
CA LYS A 96 -16.31 9.48 28.67
C LYS A 96 -16.81 10.45 27.60
N MET A 97 -15.92 11.02 26.79
CA MET A 97 -16.26 11.94 25.71
C MET A 97 -16.74 11.23 24.42
N GLY A 98 -16.83 9.90 24.43
CA GLY A 98 -17.40 9.13 23.32
C GLY A 98 -16.44 8.95 22.14
N VAL A 99 -15.13 8.88 22.40
CA VAL A 99 -14.16 8.43 21.40
C VAL A 99 -14.37 6.95 21.09
N LYS A 100 -13.96 6.52 19.88
CA LYS A 100 -14.08 5.11 19.50
C LYS A 100 -12.91 4.27 19.98
N ASP A 101 -11.71 4.85 20.00
CA ASP A 101 -10.52 4.19 20.54
C ASP A 101 -9.47 5.25 20.90
N TYR A 102 -8.39 4.82 21.53
CA TYR A 102 -7.21 5.64 21.79
C TYR A 102 -5.93 4.82 21.58
N MET A 103 -4.84 5.51 21.28
CA MET A 103 -3.52 4.92 21.04
C MET A 103 -2.43 5.72 21.72
N VAL A 104 -1.51 5.02 22.39
CA VAL A 104 -0.35 5.62 23.02
C VAL A 104 0.79 5.74 22.02
N LYS A 105 1.43 6.91 21.96
CA LYS A 105 2.65 7.18 21.19
C LYS A 105 3.87 6.64 21.96
N PRO A 106 4.90 6.11 21.26
CA PRO A 106 4.99 5.89 19.82
C PRO A 106 4.17 4.68 19.36
N PHE A 107 3.63 4.74 18.15
CA PHE A 107 2.88 3.64 17.52
C PHE A 107 3.38 3.37 16.10
N LYS A 108 3.09 2.17 15.59
CA LYS A 108 3.32 1.81 14.19
C LYS A 108 2.07 2.02 13.34
N GLY A 109 2.25 2.29 12.05
CA GLY A 109 1.12 2.44 11.12
C GLY A 109 0.18 1.22 11.09
N GLU A 110 0.73 0.01 11.15
CA GLU A 110 -0.03 -1.24 11.21
C GLU A 110 -0.93 -1.35 12.45
N GLU A 111 -0.46 -0.86 13.60
CA GLU A 111 -1.24 -0.85 14.84
C GLU A 111 -2.43 0.10 14.73
N LEU A 112 -2.24 1.26 14.08
CA LEU A 112 -3.32 2.21 13.81
C LEU A 112 -4.38 1.60 12.90
N ILE A 113 -3.96 0.96 11.81
CA ILE A 113 -4.87 0.28 10.88
C ILE A 113 -5.68 -0.80 11.60
N GLY A 114 -5.04 -1.64 12.42
CA GLY A 114 -5.75 -2.67 13.18
C GLY A 114 -6.78 -2.13 14.19
N ARG A 115 -6.63 -0.87 14.63
CA ARG A 115 -7.62 -0.16 15.45
C ARG A 115 -8.77 0.37 14.61
N VAL A 116 -8.44 0.95 13.45
CA VAL A 116 -9.41 1.48 12.50
C VAL A 116 -10.32 0.38 11.96
N GLU A 117 -9.77 -0.78 11.63
CA GLU A 117 -10.53 -1.94 11.10
C GLU A 117 -11.57 -2.50 12.08
N LYS A 118 -11.38 -2.27 13.39
CA LYS A 118 -12.38 -2.62 14.42
C LYS A 118 -13.57 -1.64 14.45
N ILE A 119 -13.37 -0.42 13.96
CA ILE A 119 -14.37 0.65 13.96
C ILE A 119 -15.11 0.68 12.62
N MET A 120 -14.40 0.46 11.52
CA MET A 120 -14.94 0.51 10.16
C MET A 120 -14.17 -0.39 9.20
N LYS A 121 -14.82 -0.82 8.11
CA LYS A 121 -14.16 -1.56 7.05
C LYS A 121 -13.36 -0.60 6.17
N LEU A 122 -12.08 -0.86 6.01
CA LEU A 122 -11.24 -0.19 5.02
C LEU A 122 -11.27 -0.99 3.73
N ALA A 123 -11.67 -0.35 2.62
CA ALA A 123 -11.54 -0.94 1.31
C ALA A 123 -10.07 -0.86 0.89
N PRO A 124 -9.42 -1.97 0.51
CA PRO A 124 -8.10 -1.90 -0.10
C PRO A 124 -8.20 -1.04 -1.35
N LYS A 125 -7.18 -0.21 -1.59
CA LYS A 125 -7.09 0.55 -2.84
C LYS A 125 -7.09 -0.48 -3.97
N SER A 126 -8.08 -0.41 -4.88
CA SER A 126 -8.15 -1.31 -6.03
C SER A 126 -6.79 -1.30 -6.74
N ALA A 127 -6.37 -2.46 -7.23
CA ALA A 127 -4.99 -2.83 -7.60
C ALA A 127 -4.28 -1.99 -8.70
N ASP A 128 -4.78 -0.80 -9.00
CA ASP A 128 -4.17 0.19 -9.88
C ASP A 128 -3.18 1.12 -9.15
N ASP A 129 -3.10 1.07 -7.81
CA ASP A 129 -2.20 1.94 -7.03
C ASP A 129 -1.61 1.22 -5.80
N ASP A 130 -0.50 0.50 -6.03
CA ASP A 130 0.58 0.15 -5.08
C ASP A 130 0.24 -0.39 -3.66
N THR A 131 0.29 -1.72 -3.56
CA THR A 131 1.08 -2.57 -2.62
C THR A 131 0.55 -3.15 -1.28
N ALA A 132 0.48 -4.50 -1.26
CA ALA A 132 1.09 -5.48 -0.30
C ALA A 132 0.27 -6.14 0.83
N GLY A 133 0.12 -7.48 0.71
CA GLY A 133 -0.13 -8.41 1.81
C GLY A 133 -0.07 -9.87 1.32
N ASN A 134 0.85 -10.66 1.90
CA ASN A 134 1.09 -12.10 1.67
C ASN A 134 1.90 -12.48 0.41
N GLY A 135 2.79 -13.47 0.57
CA GLY A 135 3.91 -13.86 -0.32
C GLY A 135 3.59 -14.35 -1.74
N ASN A 136 2.44 -13.94 -2.29
CA ASN A 136 1.99 -14.22 -3.63
C ASN A 136 1.55 -12.93 -4.37
N LYS A 137 1.85 -11.75 -3.83
CA LYS A 137 1.42 -10.45 -4.37
C LYS A 137 1.71 -10.23 -5.85
N TYR A 138 2.83 -10.75 -6.34
CA TYR A 138 3.24 -10.66 -7.74
C TYR A 138 3.13 -11.99 -8.47
N PHE A 139 2.90 -13.09 -7.76
CA PHE A 139 2.96 -14.44 -8.32
C PHE A 139 1.58 -15.07 -8.30
N SER A 140 1.09 -15.49 -9.47
CA SER A 140 -0.10 -16.33 -9.60
C SER A 140 0.27 -17.65 -10.28
N GLN A 141 -0.65 -18.61 -10.24
CA GLN A 141 -0.49 -19.90 -10.90
C GLN A 141 -1.59 -20.04 -11.94
N ILE A 142 -1.22 -20.36 -13.18
CA ILE A 142 -2.15 -20.72 -14.25
C ILE A 142 -1.72 -22.11 -14.71
N GLU A 143 -2.54 -23.12 -14.43
CA GLU A 143 -2.20 -24.53 -14.72
C GLU A 143 -0.81 -24.94 -14.18
N ASP A 144 0.11 -25.36 -15.04
CA ASP A 144 1.49 -25.71 -14.73
C ASP A 144 2.47 -24.53 -14.82
N VAL A 145 1.99 -23.33 -15.13
CA VAL A 145 2.80 -22.12 -15.32
C VAL A 145 2.68 -21.16 -14.12
N THR A 146 3.82 -20.69 -13.63
CA THR A 146 3.87 -19.62 -12.64
C THR A 146 3.90 -18.26 -13.34
N VAL A 147 3.03 -17.33 -13.00
CA VAL A 147 3.00 -15.99 -13.61
C VAL A 147 3.48 -14.95 -12.60
N LEU A 148 4.56 -14.25 -12.93
CA LEU A 148 5.06 -13.07 -12.23
C LEU A 148 4.50 -11.81 -12.89
N ALA A 149 3.46 -11.23 -12.33
CA ALA A 149 2.86 -9.98 -12.79
C ALA A 149 3.42 -8.79 -12.02
N LEU A 150 4.07 -7.86 -12.73
CA LEU A 150 4.63 -6.65 -12.12
C LEU A 150 3.56 -5.55 -11.95
N PRO A 151 3.67 -4.71 -10.90
CA PRO A 151 2.75 -3.61 -10.68
C PRO A 151 3.01 -2.45 -11.66
N LEU A 152 2.08 -1.48 -11.69
CA LEU A 152 2.16 -0.28 -12.54
C LEU A 152 3.50 0.45 -12.44
N ARG A 153 4.10 0.50 -11.25
CA ARG A 153 5.40 1.14 -11.00
C ARG A 153 6.38 0.19 -10.33
N VAL A 154 7.51 -0.04 -10.99
CA VAL A 154 8.62 -0.80 -10.42
C VAL A 154 9.63 0.16 -9.79
N THR A 155 9.57 0.27 -8.47
CA THR A 155 10.52 1.04 -7.64
C THR A 155 11.54 0.11 -6.98
N ARG A 156 12.64 0.66 -6.46
CA ARG A 156 13.68 -0.14 -5.77
C ARG A 156 13.13 -1.05 -4.65
N PRO A 157 12.23 -0.61 -3.76
CA PRO A 157 11.61 -1.51 -2.77
C PRO A 157 10.81 -2.64 -3.41
N VAL A 158 10.08 -2.38 -4.49
CA VAL A 158 9.34 -3.40 -5.24
C VAL A 158 10.30 -4.43 -5.85
N SER A 159 11.41 -3.99 -6.46
CA SER A 159 12.42 -4.90 -7.01
C SER A 159 13.01 -5.82 -5.93
N VAL A 160 13.36 -5.29 -4.76
CA VAL A 160 13.90 -6.09 -3.64
C VAL A 160 12.88 -7.11 -3.13
N ASP A 161 11.61 -6.69 -3.03
CA ASP A 161 10.49 -7.55 -2.60
C ASP A 161 10.23 -8.68 -3.60
N VAL A 162 10.15 -8.36 -4.89
CA VAL A 162 10.00 -9.36 -5.98
C VAL A 162 11.16 -10.36 -5.97
N GLU A 163 12.40 -9.88 -5.86
CA GLU A 163 13.59 -10.76 -5.85
C GLU A 163 13.61 -11.71 -4.66
N GLY A 164 13.21 -11.24 -3.48
CA GLY A 164 13.10 -12.08 -2.28
C GLY A 164 12.08 -13.22 -2.46
N ILE A 165 10.91 -12.91 -3.02
CA ILE A 165 9.86 -13.92 -3.27
C ILE A 165 10.26 -14.86 -4.41
N LEU A 166 10.85 -14.33 -5.49
CA LEU A 166 11.29 -15.10 -6.66
C LEU A 166 12.26 -16.21 -6.25
N GLN A 167 13.20 -15.93 -5.34
CA GLN A 167 14.15 -16.94 -4.87
C GLN A 167 13.46 -18.14 -4.21
N SER A 168 12.44 -17.89 -3.38
CA SER A 168 11.65 -18.97 -2.78
C SER A 168 10.86 -19.74 -3.83
N LYS A 169 10.20 -19.04 -4.75
CA LYS A 169 9.39 -19.66 -5.81
C LYS A 169 10.21 -20.54 -6.75
N LEU A 170 11.39 -20.09 -7.15
CA LEU A 170 12.27 -20.89 -8.00
C LEU A 170 12.71 -22.20 -7.31
N LYS A 171 12.91 -22.16 -5.98
CA LYS A 171 13.21 -23.37 -5.22
C LYS A 171 12.02 -24.34 -5.20
N ASP A 172 10.83 -23.83 -4.91
CA ASP A 172 9.59 -24.64 -4.90
C ASP A 172 9.30 -25.23 -6.29
N MET A 173 9.57 -24.46 -7.35
CA MET A 173 9.42 -24.87 -8.74
C MET A 173 10.36 -26.01 -9.11
N ALA A 174 11.62 -25.94 -8.66
CA ALA A 174 12.60 -27.00 -8.86
C ALA A 174 12.20 -28.32 -8.14
N GLU A 175 11.64 -28.21 -6.93
CA GLU A 175 11.15 -29.37 -6.16
C GLU A 175 9.89 -30.01 -6.76
N SER A 176 9.02 -29.20 -7.38
CA SER A 176 7.73 -29.64 -7.94
C SER A 176 7.75 -30.00 -9.43
N GLN A 177 8.93 -30.02 -10.08
CA GLN A 177 9.11 -30.19 -11.52
C GLN A 177 8.33 -29.18 -12.39
N LYS A 178 7.96 -28.03 -11.82
CA LYS A 178 7.26 -26.96 -12.53
C LYS A 178 8.27 -25.99 -13.12
N ASN A 179 8.64 -26.21 -14.38
CA ASN A 179 9.75 -25.50 -15.01
C ASN A 179 9.30 -24.39 -15.96
N LYS A 180 8.10 -23.82 -15.77
CA LYS A 180 7.52 -22.81 -16.68
C LYS A 180 7.13 -21.54 -15.91
N MET A 181 7.56 -20.39 -16.41
CA MET A 181 7.23 -19.09 -15.84
C MET A 181 6.87 -18.06 -16.91
N ILE A 182 5.97 -17.15 -16.59
CA ILE A 182 5.67 -15.97 -17.40
C ILE A 182 6.03 -14.74 -16.59
N LEU A 183 6.77 -13.81 -17.17
CA LEU A 183 6.99 -12.47 -16.64
C LEU A 183 6.05 -11.52 -17.37
N ASP A 184 5.02 -11.04 -16.69
CA ASP A 184 4.00 -10.15 -17.25
C ASP A 184 4.26 -8.69 -16.87
N LEU A 185 4.50 -7.88 -17.91
CA LEU A 185 4.75 -6.44 -17.82
C LEU A 185 3.55 -5.61 -18.29
N CYS A 186 2.45 -6.19 -18.75
CA CYS A 186 1.36 -5.45 -19.40
C CYS A 186 0.78 -4.32 -18.55
N LYS A 187 0.85 -4.44 -17.22
CA LYS A 187 0.38 -3.39 -16.31
C LYS A 187 1.40 -2.29 -16.03
N VAL A 188 2.67 -2.43 -16.40
CA VAL A 188 3.73 -1.47 -16.07
C VAL A 188 3.59 -0.18 -16.90
N ALA A 189 3.56 0.99 -16.26
CA ALA A 189 3.36 2.26 -16.96
C ALA A 189 4.59 2.75 -17.74
N GLU A 190 5.79 2.51 -17.19
CA GLU A 190 7.03 3.12 -17.68
C GLU A 190 8.21 2.15 -17.63
N THR A 191 9.01 2.14 -18.70
CA THR A 191 10.27 1.40 -18.76
C THR A 191 11.40 2.23 -18.17
N ASN A 192 11.91 1.82 -17.00
CA ASN A 192 13.01 2.49 -16.32
C ASN A 192 14.16 1.52 -15.99
N VAL A 193 15.32 2.05 -15.58
CA VAL A 193 16.52 1.25 -15.29
C VAL A 193 16.28 0.18 -14.22
N SER A 194 15.38 0.43 -13.25
CA SER A 194 15.06 -0.56 -12.21
C SER A 194 14.27 -1.74 -12.77
N LEU A 195 13.32 -1.46 -13.68
CA LEU A 195 12.57 -2.49 -14.39
C LEU A 195 13.52 -3.34 -15.27
N ILE A 196 14.38 -2.69 -16.06
CA ILE A 196 15.34 -3.38 -16.92
C ILE A 196 16.23 -4.32 -16.10
N LYS A 197 16.79 -3.84 -14.98
CA LYS A 197 17.60 -4.65 -14.08
C LYS A 197 16.82 -5.83 -13.50
N LEU A 198 15.56 -5.61 -13.12
CA LEU A 198 14.70 -6.66 -12.57
C LEU A 198 14.36 -7.73 -13.61
N ILE A 199 14.08 -7.35 -14.86
CA ILE A 199 13.84 -8.29 -15.97
C ILE A 199 15.09 -9.16 -16.16
N ILE A 200 16.26 -8.55 -16.29
CA ILE A 200 17.52 -9.27 -16.50
C ILE A 200 17.83 -10.21 -15.33
N SER A 201 17.72 -9.72 -14.08
CA SER A 201 17.99 -10.54 -12.90
C SER A 201 17.02 -11.71 -12.79
N THR A 202 15.76 -11.50 -13.14
CA THR A 202 14.73 -12.55 -13.17
C THR A 202 15.06 -13.62 -14.21
N LEU A 203 15.37 -13.23 -15.46
CA LEU A 203 15.70 -14.15 -16.54
C LEU A 203 16.96 -14.99 -16.22
N GLN A 204 18.01 -14.36 -15.70
CA GLN A 204 19.25 -15.05 -15.31
C GLN A 204 19.02 -16.07 -14.19
N ARG A 205 18.17 -15.74 -13.21
CA ARG A 205 17.82 -16.67 -12.12
C ARG A 205 16.98 -17.83 -12.61
N CYS A 206 16.01 -17.58 -13.49
CA CYS A 206 15.20 -18.64 -14.12
C CYS A 206 16.07 -19.59 -14.93
N GLN A 207 16.99 -19.05 -15.73
CA GLN A 207 17.95 -19.86 -16.49
C GLN A 207 18.80 -20.74 -15.57
N SER A 208 19.30 -20.16 -14.47
CA SER A 208 20.11 -20.90 -13.48
C SER A 208 19.32 -21.98 -12.75
N ALA A 209 18.00 -21.80 -12.59
CA ALA A 209 17.08 -22.76 -11.99
C ALA A 209 16.47 -23.74 -13.00
N ASN A 210 16.88 -23.69 -14.28
CA ASN A 210 16.32 -24.48 -15.38
C ASN A 210 14.79 -24.28 -15.57
N VAL A 211 14.32 -23.05 -15.38
CA VAL A 211 12.93 -22.63 -15.58
C VAL A 211 12.82 -21.90 -16.92
N ALA A 212 12.01 -22.43 -17.83
CA ALA A 212 11.64 -21.78 -19.08
C ALA A 212 10.77 -20.56 -18.79
N VAL A 213 11.20 -19.39 -19.26
CA VAL A 213 10.51 -18.12 -18.99
C VAL A 213 10.15 -17.40 -20.29
N LYS A 214 8.94 -16.84 -20.34
CA LYS A 214 8.48 -15.95 -21.44
C LYS A 214 8.14 -14.57 -20.92
N LEU A 215 8.46 -13.56 -21.70
CA LEU A 215 8.17 -12.17 -21.39
C LEU A 215 6.90 -11.73 -22.12
N VAL A 216 5.92 -11.26 -21.37
CA VAL A 216 4.69 -10.66 -21.89
C VAL A 216 4.76 -9.16 -21.69
N ALA A 217 4.57 -8.38 -22.75
CA ALA A 217 4.51 -6.92 -22.65
C ALA A 217 3.60 -6.33 -23.74
N SER A 218 3.04 -5.15 -23.45
CA SER A 218 2.27 -4.41 -24.45
C SER A 218 3.13 -4.03 -25.67
N PRO A 219 2.54 -3.76 -26.85
CA PRO A 219 3.30 -3.39 -28.05
C PRO A 219 4.23 -2.19 -27.82
N LYS A 220 3.75 -1.17 -27.11
CA LYS A 220 4.54 0.02 -26.76
C LYS A 220 5.77 -0.35 -25.91
N GLN A 221 5.58 -1.15 -24.87
CA GLN A 221 6.68 -1.59 -24.02
C GLN A 221 7.67 -2.49 -24.77
N SER A 222 7.18 -3.34 -25.68
CA SER A 222 8.05 -4.17 -26.51
C SER A 222 9.00 -3.33 -27.37
N GLU A 223 8.53 -2.21 -27.91
CA GLU A 223 9.39 -1.24 -28.62
C GLU A 223 10.39 -0.55 -27.69
N GLU A 224 9.95 -0.12 -26.51
CA GLU A 224 10.83 0.50 -25.51
C GLU A 224 11.93 -0.48 -25.06
N LEU A 225 11.59 -1.74 -24.77
CA LEU A 225 12.55 -2.78 -24.39
C LEU A 225 13.57 -3.08 -25.49
N LYS A 226 13.19 -2.95 -26.77
CA LYS A 226 14.12 -3.09 -27.90
C LYS A 226 15.16 -1.98 -27.97
N SER A 227 14.88 -0.82 -27.39
CA SER A 227 15.81 0.32 -27.38
C SER A 227 16.97 0.15 -26.39
N PHE A 228 16.86 -0.76 -25.42
CA PHE A 228 17.93 -1.07 -24.47
C PHE A 228 18.77 -2.24 -24.98
N GLN A 229 20.10 -2.09 -24.94
CA GLN A 229 21.02 -3.14 -25.39
C GLN A 229 20.84 -4.45 -24.62
N GLU A 230 20.54 -4.35 -23.33
CA GLU A 230 20.41 -5.52 -22.45
C GLU A 230 19.12 -6.32 -22.67
N THR A 231 18.06 -5.70 -23.20
CA THR A 231 16.75 -6.35 -23.37
C THR A 231 16.33 -6.54 -24.82
N GLY A 232 17.04 -5.96 -25.80
CA GLY A 232 16.63 -6.00 -27.20
C GLY A 232 16.67 -7.38 -27.87
N GLY A 233 17.38 -8.35 -27.30
CA GLY A 233 17.40 -9.74 -27.79
C GLY A 233 16.33 -10.65 -27.17
N ILE A 234 15.52 -10.16 -26.23
CA ILE A 234 14.56 -10.99 -25.50
C ILE A 234 13.29 -11.16 -26.34
N PRO A 235 12.85 -12.40 -26.64
CA PRO A 235 11.57 -12.62 -27.31
C PRO A 235 10.41 -12.17 -26.40
N VAL A 236 9.59 -11.25 -26.92
CA VAL A 236 8.40 -10.72 -26.23
C VAL A 236 7.16 -11.20 -26.96
N VAL A 237 6.18 -11.68 -26.20
CA VAL A 237 4.81 -11.93 -26.68
C VAL A 237 3.86 -10.90 -26.06
N HIS A 238 2.66 -10.77 -26.61
CA HIS A 238 1.74 -9.69 -26.22
C HIS A 238 0.55 -10.15 -25.38
N THR A 239 0.36 -11.46 -25.22
CA THR A 239 -0.70 -12.05 -24.41
C THR A 239 -0.17 -13.18 -23.53
N ILE A 240 -0.87 -13.49 -22.44
CA ILE A 240 -0.51 -14.59 -21.54
C ILE A 240 -0.79 -15.93 -22.23
N GLU A 241 -1.86 -16.00 -23.02
CA GLU A 241 -2.26 -17.17 -23.79
C GLU A 241 -1.17 -17.58 -24.80
N ASP A 242 -0.61 -16.62 -25.55
CA ASP A 242 0.50 -16.87 -26.48
C ASP A 242 1.76 -17.32 -25.74
N ALA A 243 2.02 -16.75 -24.55
CA ALA A 243 3.16 -17.12 -23.72
C ALA A 243 3.03 -18.55 -23.22
N GLN A 244 1.84 -18.95 -22.77
CA GLN A 244 1.53 -20.29 -22.32
C GLN A 244 1.66 -21.30 -23.47
N ALA A 245 1.10 -20.99 -24.64
CA ALA A 245 1.23 -21.82 -25.84
C ALA A 245 2.69 -21.99 -26.27
N ALA A 246 3.53 -20.96 -26.11
CA ALA A 246 4.96 -21.03 -26.41
C ALA A 246 5.82 -21.73 -25.35
N LEU A 247 5.23 -22.08 -24.20
CA LEU A 247 5.85 -22.84 -23.10
C LEU A 247 5.38 -24.30 -23.05
N CYS A 248 4.30 -24.65 -23.76
CA CYS A 248 3.79 -26.01 -23.92
C CYS A 248 4.47 -26.74 -25.08
#